data_AF-A0A2S3ZPT8-F1
#
_entry.id   AF-A0A2S3ZPT8-F1
#
_cell.length_a   1.000
_cell.length_b   1.000
_cell.length_c   1.000
_cell.angle_alpha   90.00
_cell.angle_beta   90.00
_cell.angle_gamma   90.00
#
_symmetry.space_group_name_H-M   'P 1'
#
loop_
_entity.id
_entity.type
_entity.pdbx_description
1 polymer ?
#
loop_
_entity_poly.entity_id
_entity_poly.type
_entity_poly.pdbx_seq_one_letter_code
_entity_poly.pdbx_strand_id
1 'polypeptide(L)'
;MMADPHSQRVSARAIEEDERARERGRVQMFNATRPDGLDGWTIALEQYELLVEVILGTIDAFAADDGSVPLQLIVQEAQKALAGHPAFPGGRLTNYVRFTKVDLEARGRLERIPKSSPQRVRRTTDSSTN
;
A
#
# COMPACT_ATOMS: atom_id res chain seq x y z
N MET A 1 19.69 13.54 -2.08
CA MET A 1 18.72 13.20 -1.03
C MET A 1 19.11 11.83 -0.48
N MET A 2 19.47 11.72 0.80
CA MET A 2 19.68 10.42 1.43
C MET A 2 18.32 9.73 1.54
N ALA A 3 18.19 8.54 0.96
CA ALA A 3 17.03 7.68 1.21
C ALA A 3 16.90 7.47 2.72
N ASP A 4 15.68 7.61 3.24
CA ASP A 4 15.37 7.36 4.64
C ASP A 4 15.86 5.95 5.01
N PRO A 5 16.68 5.77 6.06
CA PRO A 5 17.12 4.44 6.51
C PRO A 5 15.96 3.51 6.91
N HIS A 6 14.75 4.04 7.15
CA HIS A 6 13.51 3.27 7.31
C HIS A 6 12.80 2.94 5.98
N SER A 7 13.38 3.31 4.83
CA SER A 7 12.92 2.91 3.50
C SER A 7 13.63 1.64 2.99
N GLN A 8 14.37 0.93 3.85
CA GLN A 8 15.05 -0.30 3.44
C GLN A 8 14.05 -1.42 3.15
N ARG A 9 14.14 -1.88 1.90
CA ARG A 9 13.43 -2.95 1.21
C ARG A 9 13.21 -4.16 2.11
N VAL A 10 11.97 -4.65 2.08
CA VAL A 10 11.53 -5.96 2.58
C VAL A 10 12.65 -7.00 2.46
N SER A 11 12.99 -7.68 3.57
CA SER A 11 14.07 -8.67 3.59
C SER A 11 13.77 -9.88 2.69
N ALA A 12 14.80 -10.62 2.26
CA ALA A 12 14.61 -11.86 1.51
C ALA A 12 13.70 -12.87 2.23
N ARG A 13 13.88 -12.99 3.55
CA ARG A 13 12.99 -13.80 4.41
C ARG A 13 11.54 -13.34 4.33
N ALA A 14 11.30 -12.03 4.34
CA ALA A 14 9.95 -11.50 4.27
C ALA A 14 9.31 -11.75 2.89
N ILE A 15 10.10 -11.72 1.81
CA ILE A 15 9.66 -12.11 0.47
C ILE A 15 9.27 -13.60 0.44
N GLU A 16 10.08 -14.49 0.98
CA GLU A 16 9.77 -15.92 1.05
C GLU A 16 8.46 -16.20 1.83
N GLU A 17 8.20 -15.45 2.91
CA GLU A 17 6.94 -15.56 3.66
C GLU A 17 5.73 -15.05 2.85
N ASP A 18 5.91 -14.03 2.00
CA ASP A 18 4.86 -13.60 1.05
C ASP A 18 4.59 -14.65 -0.02
N GLU A 19 5.63 -15.25 -0.60
CA GLU A 19 5.49 -16.33 -1.59
C GLU A 19 4.69 -17.51 -1.00
N ARG A 20 5.05 -17.95 0.20
CA ARG A 20 4.31 -18.99 0.95
C ARG A 20 2.89 -18.57 1.30
N ALA A 21 2.63 -17.29 1.56
CA ALA A 21 1.27 -16.80 1.78
C ALA A 21 0.44 -16.86 0.49
N ARG A 22 1.05 -16.51 -0.65
CA ARG A 22 0.40 -16.48 -1.97
C ARG A 22 0.00 -17.86 -2.45
N GLU A 23 0.81 -18.88 -2.19
CA GLU A 23 0.45 -20.29 -2.42
C GLU A 23 -0.85 -20.70 -1.71
N ARG A 24 -1.21 -20.00 -0.62
CA ARG A 24 -2.42 -20.24 0.17
C ARG A 24 -3.54 -19.21 -0.11
N GLY A 25 -3.43 -18.44 -1.20
CA GLY A 25 -4.40 -17.41 -1.57
C GLY A 25 -4.40 -16.19 -0.65
N ARG A 26 -3.26 -15.89 -0.02
CA ARG A 26 -3.09 -14.76 0.89
C ARG A 26 -1.87 -13.92 0.52
N VAL A 27 -1.76 -12.74 1.10
CA VAL A 27 -0.60 -11.85 0.95
C VAL A 27 -0.03 -11.57 2.33
N GLN A 28 1.28 -11.70 2.47
CA GLN A 28 1.99 -11.29 3.69
C GLN A 28 2.07 -9.78 3.69
N MET A 29 1.47 -9.16 4.71
CA MET A 29 1.47 -7.71 4.82
C MET A 29 2.80 -7.24 5.38
N PHE A 30 3.38 -6.26 4.70
CA PHE A 30 4.62 -5.62 5.10
C PHE A 30 4.38 -4.27 5.73
N ASN A 31 5.34 -3.84 6.53
CA ASN A 31 5.34 -2.54 7.15
C ASN A 31 6.74 -1.95 7.14
N ALA A 32 6.90 -0.84 6.40
CA ALA A 32 8.18 -0.17 6.20
C ALA A 32 8.82 0.30 7.53
N THR A 33 8.05 0.46 8.60
CA THR A 33 8.58 0.87 9.91
C THR A 33 9.07 -0.30 10.78
N ARG A 34 8.88 -1.55 10.36
CA ARG A 34 9.31 -2.75 11.09
C ARG A 34 10.70 -3.19 10.64
N PRO A 35 11.55 -3.69 11.57
CA PRO A 35 12.75 -4.44 11.20
C PRO A 35 12.37 -5.58 10.25
N ASP A 36 13.10 -5.71 9.15
CA ASP A 36 12.91 -6.73 8.09
C ASP A 36 11.60 -6.64 7.27
N GLY A 37 10.73 -5.68 7.57
CA GLY A 37 9.49 -5.41 6.86
C GLY A 37 8.28 -6.28 7.22
N LEU A 38 8.41 -7.27 8.10
CA LEU A 38 7.30 -8.15 8.48
C LEU A 38 6.36 -7.51 9.51
N ASP A 39 5.05 -7.51 9.23
CA ASP A 39 4.02 -7.05 10.17
C ASP A 39 3.30 -8.19 10.91
N GLY A 40 3.56 -9.45 10.53
CA GLY A 40 3.12 -10.65 11.25
C GLY A 40 1.69 -11.12 10.96
N TRP A 41 1.02 -10.55 9.95
CA TRP A 41 -0.33 -10.96 9.55
C TRP A 41 -0.48 -10.98 8.03
N THR A 42 -1.55 -11.61 7.57
CA THR A 42 -1.85 -11.79 6.14
C THR A 42 -3.26 -11.32 5.81
N ILE A 43 -3.48 -10.89 4.57
CA ILE A 43 -4.79 -10.55 4.00
C ILE A 43 -5.16 -11.57 2.90
N ALA A 44 -6.45 -11.73 2.58
CA ALA A 44 -6.84 -12.53 1.42
C ALA A 44 -6.33 -11.88 0.13
N LEU A 45 -5.90 -12.71 -0.85
CA LEU A 45 -5.33 -12.22 -2.11
C LEU A 45 -6.31 -11.32 -2.87
N GLU A 46 -7.56 -11.74 -3.01
CA GLU A 46 -8.62 -10.97 -3.66
C GLU A 46 -8.80 -9.58 -3.02
N GLN A 47 -8.86 -9.52 -1.68
CA GLN A 47 -8.99 -8.25 -0.97
C GLN A 47 -7.79 -7.34 -1.23
N TYR A 48 -6.57 -7.90 -1.23
CA TYR A 48 -5.35 -7.14 -1.51
C TYR A 48 -5.36 -6.57 -2.93
N GLU A 49 -5.69 -7.38 -3.93
CA GLU A 49 -5.71 -6.95 -5.34
C GLU A 49 -6.71 -5.82 -5.57
N LEU A 50 -7.93 -5.95 -5.04
CA LEU A 50 -8.96 -4.90 -5.11
C LEU A 50 -8.48 -3.60 -4.45
N LEU A 51 -7.82 -3.68 -3.28
CA LEU A 51 -7.30 -2.51 -2.59
C LEU A 51 -6.15 -1.87 -3.38
N VAL A 52 -5.23 -2.67 -3.92
CA VAL A 52 -4.12 -2.19 -4.74
C VAL A 52 -4.64 -1.48 -5.98
N GLU A 53 -5.63 -2.05 -6.68
CA GLU A 53 -6.24 -1.45 -7.85
C GLU A 53 -6.84 -0.08 -7.51
N VAL A 54 -7.66 0.01 -6.47
CA VAL A 54 -8.28 1.29 -6.09
C VAL A 54 -7.24 2.30 -5.63
N ILE A 55 -6.28 1.92 -4.81
CA ILE A 55 -5.24 2.84 -4.30
C ILE A 55 -4.44 3.43 -5.46
N LEU A 56 -3.95 2.57 -6.35
CA LEU A 56 -3.08 2.97 -7.44
C LEU A 56 -3.87 3.68 -8.54
N GLY A 57 -5.10 3.26 -8.83
CA GLY A 57 -5.99 3.94 -9.77
C GLY A 57 -6.41 5.33 -9.28
N THR A 58 -6.66 5.49 -7.98
CA THR A 58 -6.96 6.81 -7.40
C THR A 58 -5.77 7.76 -7.54
N ILE A 59 -4.54 7.27 -7.35
CA ILE A 59 -3.35 8.11 -7.54
C ILE A 59 -3.24 8.56 -9.00
N ASP A 60 -3.42 7.66 -9.96
CA ASP A 60 -3.34 7.99 -11.38
C ASP A 60 -4.43 8.98 -11.82
N ALA A 61 -5.64 8.85 -11.28
CA ALA A 61 -6.78 9.68 -11.68
C ALA A 61 -6.79 11.07 -11.02
N PHE A 62 -6.24 11.21 -9.81
CA PHE A 62 -6.43 12.40 -8.98
C PHE A 62 -5.15 13.05 -8.45
N ALA A 63 -3.98 12.62 -8.95
CA ALA A 63 -2.71 13.28 -8.62
C ALA A 63 -2.76 14.78 -8.92
N ALA A 64 -2.27 15.58 -7.98
CA ALA A 64 -1.98 16.99 -8.24
C ALA A 64 -0.74 17.10 -9.15
N ASP A 65 -0.38 18.34 -9.52
CA ASP A 65 0.78 18.61 -10.39
C ASP A 65 2.11 18.03 -9.85
N ASP A 66 2.22 17.83 -8.54
CA ASP A 66 3.39 17.22 -7.88
C ASP A 66 3.35 15.68 -7.83
N GLY A 67 2.35 15.07 -8.48
CA GLY A 67 2.13 13.63 -8.52
C GLY A 67 1.48 13.04 -7.27
N SER A 68 1.14 13.87 -6.27
CA SER A 68 0.67 13.37 -4.97
C SER A 68 -0.85 13.48 -4.81
N VAL A 69 -1.39 12.60 -3.95
CA VAL A 69 -2.81 12.55 -3.57
C VAL A 69 -2.95 12.50 -2.05
N PRO A 70 -3.96 13.19 -1.46
CA PRO A 70 -4.30 13.02 -0.05
C PRO A 70 -4.71 11.57 0.25
N LEU A 71 -4.16 10.95 1.30
CA LEU A 71 -4.57 9.61 1.73
C LEU A 71 -6.09 9.53 2.01
N GLN A 72 -6.68 10.62 2.49
CA GLN A 72 -8.11 10.68 2.76
C GLN A 72 -8.96 10.48 1.49
N LEU A 73 -8.51 10.98 0.33
CA LEU A 73 -9.21 10.77 -0.94
C LEU A 73 -9.18 9.29 -1.33
N ILE A 74 -8.04 8.62 -1.16
CA ILE A 74 -7.90 7.18 -1.41
C ILE A 74 -8.85 6.37 -0.52
N VAL A 75 -8.98 6.74 0.76
CA VAL A 75 -9.94 6.11 1.66
C VAL A 75 -11.37 6.31 1.17
N GLN A 76 -11.72 7.51 0.68
CA GLN A 76 -13.06 7.81 0.16
C GLN A 76 -13.37 7.00 -1.10
N GLU A 77 -12.44 6.92 -2.06
CA GLU A 77 -12.65 6.14 -3.29
C GLU A 77 -12.72 4.64 -3.01
N ALA A 78 -11.89 4.10 -2.09
CA ALA A 78 -12.02 2.71 -1.65
C ALA A 78 -13.36 2.43 -0.95
N GLN A 79 -13.81 3.35 -0.09
CA GLN A 79 -15.11 3.23 0.56
C GLN A 79 -16.25 3.26 -0.47
N LYS A 80 -16.17 4.12 -1.49
CA LYS A 80 -17.15 4.20 -2.57
C LYS A 80 -17.18 2.94 -3.44
N ALA A 81 -16.00 2.41 -3.79
CA ALA A 81 -15.88 1.28 -4.71
C ALA A 81 -16.16 -0.08 -4.04
N LEU A 82 -15.70 -0.28 -2.79
CA LEU A 82 -15.59 -1.62 -2.19
C LEU A 82 -16.48 -1.85 -0.96
N ALA A 83 -17.20 -0.85 -0.45
CA ALA A 83 -18.00 -1.01 0.78
C ALA A 83 -19.11 -2.06 0.68
N GLY A 84 -19.69 -2.24 -0.51
CA GLY A 84 -20.71 -3.26 -0.78
C GLY A 84 -20.14 -4.55 -1.38
N HIS A 85 -18.82 -4.64 -1.57
CA HIS A 85 -18.21 -5.79 -2.24
C HIS A 85 -18.21 -7.01 -1.32
N PRO A 86 -18.54 -8.23 -1.80
CA PRO A 86 -18.59 -9.44 -0.98
C PRO A 86 -17.29 -9.76 -0.23
N ALA A 87 -16.15 -9.40 -0.81
CA ALA A 87 -14.84 -9.55 -0.16
C ALA A 87 -14.67 -8.67 1.11
N PHE A 88 -15.52 -7.66 1.32
CA PHE A 88 -15.48 -6.75 2.47
C PHE A 88 -16.83 -6.70 3.20
N PRO A 89 -17.26 -7.78 3.88
CA PRO A 89 -18.60 -7.88 4.47
C PRO A 89 -18.89 -6.82 5.54
N GLY A 90 -17.85 -6.29 6.21
CA GLY A 90 -18.00 -5.20 7.17
C GLY A 90 -18.04 -3.80 6.55
N GLY A 91 -17.77 -3.67 5.25
CA GLY A 91 -17.85 -2.44 4.47
C GLY A 91 -16.99 -1.26 4.95
N ARG A 92 -16.09 -1.43 5.93
CA ARG A 92 -15.25 -0.35 6.47
C ARG A 92 -13.83 -0.47 5.93
N LEU A 93 -13.44 0.44 5.04
CA LEU A 93 -12.19 0.30 4.26
C LEU A 93 -11.01 1.08 4.82
N THR A 94 -11.20 1.97 5.80
CA THR A 94 -10.13 2.85 6.31
C THR A 94 -8.86 2.10 6.73
N ASN A 95 -9.00 1.03 7.53
CA ASN A 95 -7.84 0.27 7.98
C ASN A 95 -7.24 -0.59 6.86
N TYR A 96 -8.08 -1.20 6.01
CA TYR A 96 -7.63 -1.93 4.83
C TYR A 96 -6.76 -1.06 3.93
N VAL A 97 -7.20 0.17 3.63
CA VAL A 97 -6.44 1.13 2.84
C VAL A 97 -5.15 1.52 3.55
N ARG A 98 -5.19 1.86 4.84
CA ARG A 98 -3.99 2.29 5.58
C ARG A 98 -2.92 1.20 5.62
N PHE A 99 -3.32 -0.04 5.89
CA PHE A 99 -2.40 -1.17 5.93
C PHE A 99 -1.85 -1.52 4.55
N THR A 100 -2.70 -1.57 3.53
CA THR A 100 -2.26 -1.83 2.15
C THR A 100 -1.35 -0.73 1.64
N LYS A 101 -1.62 0.53 1.99
CA LYS A 101 -0.74 1.64 1.65
C LYS A 101 0.64 1.50 2.32
N VAL A 102 0.70 1.08 3.58
CA VAL A 102 1.97 0.85 4.29
C VAL A 102 2.74 -0.34 3.71
N ASP A 103 2.04 -1.39 3.28
CA ASP A 103 2.62 -2.50 2.54
C ASP A 103 3.19 -2.04 1.18
N LEU A 104 2.44 -1.22 0.44
CA LEU A 104 2.91 -0.63 -0.81
C LEU A 104 4.09 0.33 -0.62
N GLU A 105 4.19 1.04 0.51
CA GLU A 105 5.39 1.79 0.92
C GLU A 105 6.58 0.83 1.10
N ALA A 106 6.40 -0.27 1.83
CA ALA A 106 7.46 -1.27 2.06
C ALA A 106 7.93 -1.95 0.77
N ARG A 107 6.99 -2.20 -0.15
CA ARG A 107 7.25 -2.78 -1.48
C ARG A 107 7.82 -1.77 -2.49
N GLY A 108 8.01 -0.50 -2.10
CA GLY A 108 8.56 0.54 -2.96
C GLY A 108 7.65 0.94 -4.12
N ARG A 109 6.34 0.73 -4.00
CA ARG A 109 5.34 1.13 -5.00
C ARG A 109 4.78 2.51 -4.72
N LEU A 110 4.76 2.91 -3.45
CA LEU A 110 4.32 4.21 -2.98
C LEU A 110 5.38 4.85 -2.11
N GLU A 111 5.40 6.18 -2.09
CA GLU A 111 6.15 6.94 -1.10
C GLU A 111 5.25 7.97 -0.41
N ARG A 112 5.56 8.20 0.87
CA ARG A 112 4.88 9.19 1.70
C ARG A 112 5.53 10.55 1.50
N ILE A 113 4.72 11.59 1.34
CA ILE A 113 5.22 12.96 1.35
C ILE A 113 5.49 13.38 2.81
N PRO A 114 6.74 13.65 3.20
CA PRO A 114 7.07 14.03 4.57
C PRO A 114 6.47 15.40 4.93
N LYS A 115 6.17 15.61 6.21
CA LYS A 115 5.69 16.90 6.77
C LYS A 115 4.44 17.46 6.09
N SER A 116 3.57 16.60 5.55
CA SER A 116 2.31 17.00 4.92
C SER A 116 1.10 16.76 5.83
N SER A 117 0.23 17.76 5.94
CA SER A 117 -1.06 17.67 6.64
C SER A 117 -2.17 18.25 5.73
N PRO A 118 -3.18 17.46 5.32
CA PRO A 118 -3.34 16.03 5.60
C PRO A 118 -2.23 15.18 4.96
N GLN A 119 -2.03 13.94 5.42
CA GLN A 119 -1.00 13.04 4.87
C GLN A 119 -1.23 12.80 3.36
N ARG A 120 -0.16 12.94 2.57
CA ARG A 120 -0.15 12.70 1.12
C ARG A 120 0.80 11.56 0.76
N VAL A 121 0.48 10.90 -0.34
CA VAL A 121 1.27 9.83 -0.95
C VAL A 121 1.38 10.05 -2.45
N ARG A 122 2.39 9.46 -3.08
CA ARG A 122 2.52 9.37 -4.54
C ARG A 122 3.10 8.02 -4.94
N ARG A 123 2.97 7.66 -6.22
CA ARG A 123 3.70 6.51 -6.76
C ARG A 123 5.19 6.75 -6.69
N THR A 124 5.94 5.69 -6.43
CA THR A 124 7.38 5.74 -6.62
C THR A 124 7.63 5.83 -8.12
N THR A 125 8.39 6.83 -8.57
CA THR A 125 8.90 6.82 -9.95
C THR A 125 9.90 5.68 -10.01
N ASP A 126 9.58 4.62 -10.75
CA ASP A 126 10.57 3.63 -11.13
C ASP A 126 11.75 4.40 -11.73
N SER A 127 12.84 4.46 -10.98
CA SER A 127 14.13 4.93 -11.49
C SER A 127 14.72 3.80 -12.34
N SER A 128 13.94 3.30 -13.30
CA SER A 128 14.40 2.46 -14.40
C SER A 128 14.89 3.40 -15.48
N THR A 129 15.98 4.11 -15.18
CA THR A 129 16.82 4.80 -16.17
C THR A 129 18.24 4.77 -15.64
N ASN A 130 18.96 3.67 -15.88
CA ASN A 130 20.09 3.62 -16.81
C ASN A 130 20.64 2.19 -16.88
#